data_AF-A0AA43QFJ7-F1
#
_entry.id   AF-A0AA43QFJ7-F1
#
_cell.length_a   1.000
_cell.length_b   1.000
_cell.length_c   1.000
_cell.angle_alpha   90.00
_cell.angle_beta   90.00
_cell.angle_gamma   90.00
#
_symmetry.space_group_name_H-M   'P 1'
#
loop_
_entity.id
_entity.type
_entity.pdbx_description
1 polymer ?
#
loop_
_entity_poly.entity_id
_entity_poly.type
_entity_poly.pdbx_seq_one_letter_code
_entity_poly.pdbx_strand_id
1 'polypeptide(L)'
;MSRSSSALSLGLPGDNDDIARRAEEDQRDRDAFDAVTRTSLNGRNTGLVLGIGLAVYLRREKTRLFEAMKIAERPIAVVLPNGKAEHLPDLAPFLKASKLRTVATYGVCGIGAAVLGGLVGSLVGMSGGWRQDHEARRRAARGLAKFWAKEARK
;
A
#
# COMPACT_ATOMS: atom_id res chain seq x y z
N MET A 1 -31.66 35.89 47.09
CA MET A 1 -31.52 36.60 45.80
C MET A 1 -30.95 35.63 44.79
N SER A 2 -31.83 35.00 44.00
CA SER A 2 -31.50 34.02 42.98
C SER A 2 -31.79 34.65 41.62
N ARG A 3 -30.79 34.71 40.73
CA ARG A 3 -31.00 35.09 39.32
C ARG A 3 -30.75 33.84 38.47
N SER A 4 -31.87 33.32 37.98
CA SER A 4 -31.98 32.25 37.01
C SER A 4 -31.36 32.70 35.68
N SER A 5 -30.20 32.14 35.33
CA SER A 5 -29.67 32.19 33.97
C SER A 5 -30.34 31.11 33.15
N SER A 6 -31.58 31.37 32.75
CA SER A 6 -32.34 30.55 31.79
C SER A 6 -32.63 31.41 30.58
N ALA A 7 -31.57 31.87 29.91
CA ALA A 7 -31.67 32.60 28.66
C ALA A 7 -31.61 31.60 27.50
N LEU A 8 -32.81 31.28 27.01
CA LEU A 8 -33.12 31.41 25.59
C LEU A 8 -32.38 30.47 24.62
N SER A 9 -32.57 29.15 24.77
CA SER A 9 -32.44 28.22 23.64
C SER A 9 -33.73 28.25 22.80
N LEU A 10 -34.01 29.38 22.14
CA LEU A 10 -35.04 29.44 21.11
C LEU A 10 -34.40 29.00 19.80
N GLY A 11 -34.18 27.68 19.68
CA GLY A 11 -33.72 27.05 18.44
C GLY A 11 -34.80 27.24 17.38
N LEU A 12 -34.50 28.04 16.36
CA LEU A 12 -35.29 28.09 15.14
C LEU A 12 -35.35 26.68 14.56
N PRO A 13 -36.53 26.20 14.10
CA PRO A 13 -36.72 24.82 13.66
C PRO A 13 -35.87 24.40 12.45
N GLY A 14 -35.08 25.29 11.84
CA GLY A 14 -34.12 24.93 10.79
C GLY A 14 -32.65 24.81 11.25
N ASP A 15 -32.28 25.38 12.41
CA ASP A 15 -30.88 25.41 12.85
C ASP A 15 -30.45 24.03 13.37
N ASN A 16 -31.27 23.39 14.21
CA ASN A 16 -31.00 22.04 14.74
C ASN A 16 -30.88 20.98 13.63
N ASP A 17 -31.64 21.13 12.55
CA ASP A 17 -31.65 20.21 11.41
C ASP A 17 -30.32 20.28 10.64
N ASP A 18 -29.74 21.48 10.53
CA ASP A 18 -28.47 21.72 9.88
C ASP A 18 -27.30 21.22 10.74
N ILE A 19 -27.39 21.34 12.07
CA ILE A 19 -26.40 20.73 12.98
C ILE A 19 -26.44 19.21 12.90
N ALA A 20 -27.64 18.61 12.85
CA ALA A 20 -27.80 17.17 12.70
C ALA A 20 -27.22 16.66 11.37
N ARG A 21 -27.47 17.36 10.25
CA ARG A 21 -26.88 16.99 8.95
C ARG A 21 -25.36 17.07 8.93
N ARG A 22 -24.77 18.13 9.50
CA ARG A 22 -23.31 18.26 9.60
C ARG A 22 -22.70 17.15 10.45
N ALA A 23 -23.36 16.79 11.55
CA ALA A 23 -22.92 15.69 12.39
C ALA A 23 -22.94 14.34 11.65
N GLU A 24 -23.96 14.09 10.81
CA GLU A 24 -24.02 12.88 9.97
C GLU A 24 -22.96 12.86 8.87
N GLU A 25 -22.68 14.01 8.22
CA GLU A 25 -21.61 14.13 7.22
C GLU A 25 -20.23 13.90 7.85
N ASP A 26 -19.96 14.52 8.99
CA ASP A 26 -18.71 14.30 9.75
C ASP A 26 -18.54 12.85 10.18
N GLN A 27 -19.64 12.17 10.56
CA GLN A 27 -19.61 10.75 10.92
C GLN A 27 -19.24 9.88 9.71
N ARG A 28 -19.85 10.17 8.56
CA ARG A 28 -19.63 9.43 7.31
C ARG A 28 -18.20 9.62 6.79
N ASP A 29 -17.65 10.82 6.89
CA ASP A 29 -16.26 11.10 6.51
C ASP A 29 -15.29 10.33 7.42
N ARG A 30 -15.53 10.32 8.74
CA ARG A 30 -14.74 9.52 9.68
C ARG A 30 -14.78 8.03 9.34
N ASP A 31 -15.97 7.48 9.04
CA ASP A 31 -16.13 6.08 8.67
C ASP A 31 -15.39 5.72 7.37
N ALA A 32 -15.40 6.63 6.39
CA ALA A 32 -14.66 6.47 5.14
C ALA A 32 -13.14 6.47 5.35
N PHE A 33 -12.62 7.39 6.19
CA PHE A 33 -11.21 7.40 6.57
C PHE A 33 -10.80 6.14 7.32
N ASP A 34 -11.64 5.65 8.23
CA ASP A 34 -11.38 4.45 9.02
C ASP A 34 -11.34 3.21 8.11
N ALA A 35 -12.23 3.14 7.12
CA ALA A 35 -12.24 2.07 6.12
C ALA A 35 -10.95 2.05 5.27
N VAL A 36 -10.50 3.22 4.77
CA VAL A 36 -9.24 3.34 4.01
C VAL A 36 -8.04 2.95 4.87
N THR A 37 -8.04 3.36 6.14
CA THR A 37 -6.94 3.08 7.07
C THR A 37 -6.84 1.58 7.34
N ARG A 38 -7.97 0.90 7.55
CA ARG A 38 -8.00 -0.56 7.74
C ARG A 38 -7.51 -1.32 6.50
N THR A 39 -7.96 -0.95 5.30
CA THR A 39 -7.52 -1.63 4.07
C THR A 39 -6.05 -1.35 3.78
N SER A 40 -5.55 -0.15 4.07
CA SER A 40 -4.12 0.20 3.98
C SER A 40 -3.27 -0.64 4.94
N LEU A 41 -3.69 -0.78 6.20
CA LEU A 41 -3.00 -1.61 7.19
C LEU A 41 -2.96 -3.08 6.77
N ASN A 42 -4.09 -3.61 6.29
CA ASN A 42 -4.18 -4.98 5.78
C ASN A 42 -3.28 -5.18 4.55
N GLY A 43 -3.27 -4.21 3.63
CA GLY A 43 -2.40 -4.20 2.47
C GLY A 43 -0.92 -4.17 2.84
N ARG A 44 -0.53 -3.36 3.83
CA ARG A 44 0.84 -3.28 4.34
C ARG A 44 1.31 -4.61 4.94
N ASN A 45 0.47 -5.23 5.77
CA ASN A 45 0.79 -6.52 6.40
C ASN A 45 0.92 -7.63 5.34
N THR A 46 -0.01 -7.67 4.38
CA THR A 46 0.04 -8.64 3.28
C THR A 46 1.27 -8.43 2.40
N GLY A 47 1.59 -7.18 2.08
CA GLY A 47 2.79 -6.80 1.34
C GLY A 47 4.08 -7.20 2.06
N LEU A 48 4.16 -7.01 3.38
CA LEU A 48 5.31 -7.42 4.19
C LEU A 48 5.51 -8.94 4.14
N VAL A 49 4.45 -9.72 4.36
CA VAL A 49 4.50 -11.20 4.31
C VAL A 49 4.95 -11.68 2.93
N LEU A 50 4.38 -11.10 1.87
CA LEU A 50 4.75 -11.42 0.50
C LEU A 50 6.22 -11.05 0.19
N GLY A 51 6.66 -9.88 0.67
CA GLY A 51 8.04 -9.40 0.50
C GLY A 51 9.06 -10.28 1.20
N ILE A 52 8.77 -10.73 2.42
CA ILE A 52 9.61 -11.68 3.16
C ILE A 52 9.63 -13.04 2.42
N GLY A 53 8.48 -13.52 1.96
CA GLY A 53 8.38 -14.76 1.18
C GLY A 53 9.22 -14.71 -0.10
N LEU A 54 9.16 -13.60 -0.84
CA LEU A 54 9.97 -13.36 -2.03
C LEU A 54 11.47 -13.33 -1.70
N ALA A 55 11.87 -12.68 -0.60
CA ALA A 55 13.26 -12.66 -0.16
C ALA A 55 13.79 -14.07 0.16
N VAL A 56 12.97 -14.92 0.79
CA VAL A 56 13.31 -16.33 1.04
C VAL A 56 13.41 -17.12 -0.26
N TYR A 57 12.51 -16.90 -1.20
CA TYR A 57 12.56 -17.54 -2.52
C TYR A 57 13.84 -17.19 -3.29
N LEU A 58 14.18 -15.90 -3.40
CA LEU A 58 15.44 -15.45 -4.03
C LEU A 58 16.69 -16.07 -3.39
N ARG A 59 16.64 -16.29 -2.07
CA ARG A 59 17.74 -16.95 -1.35
C ARG A 59 17.86 -18.42 -1.74
N ARG A 60 16.73 -19.12 -1.85
CA ARG A 60 16.67 -20.54 -2.26
C ARG A 60 17.18 -20.76 -3.69
N GLU A 61 16.77 -19.91 -4.63
CA GLU A 61 17.24 -20.01 -6.01
C GLU A 61 18.74 -19.76 -6.14
N LYS A 62 19.29 -18.81 -5.38
CA LYS A 62 20.75 -18.62 -5.34
C LYS A 62 21.48 -19.83 -4.79
N THR A 63 21.00 -20.46 -3.72
CA THR A 63 21.63 -21.68 -3.19
C THR A 63 21.56 -22.84 -4.19
N ARG A 64 20.47 -22.96 -4.96
CA ARG A 64 20.34 -23.98 -6.02
C ARG A 64 21.32 -23.75 -7.17
N LEU A 65 21.48 -22.50 -7.61
CA LEU A 65 22.49 -22.12 -8.60
C LEU A 65 23.91 -22.42 -8.10
N PHE A 66 24.17 -22.16 -6.82
CA PHE A 66 25.45 -22.48 -6.19
C PHE A 66 25.75 -23.96 -6.16
N GLU A 67 24.76 -24.75 -5.78
CA GLU A 67 24.87 -26.19 -5.71
C GLU A 67 25.01 -26.80 -7.12
N ALA A 68 24.23 -26.31 -8.09
CA ALA A 68 24.33 -26.70 -9.49
C ALA A 68 25.71 -26.39 -10.08
N MET A 69 26.27 -25.20 -9.85
CA MET A 69 27.64 -24.87 -10.31
C MET A 69 28.71 -25.66 -9.57
N LYS A 70 28.53 -25.93 -8.28
CA LYS A 70 29.45 -26.77 -7.50
C LYS A 70 29.45 -28.23 -7.97
N ILE A 71 28.31 -28.75 -8.41
CA ILE A 71 28.16 -30.10 -8.98
C ILE A 71 28.64 -30.13 -10.44
N ALA A 72 28.42 -29.06 -11.20
CA ALA A 72 28.78 -28.97 -12.61
C ALA A 72 30.27 -28.76 -12.84
N GLU A 73 30.97 -27.98 -12.01
CA GLU A 73 32.23 -27.38 -12.44
C GLU A 73 33.19 -27.08 -11.28
N ARG A 74 34.15 -27.99 -11.08
CA ARG A 74 35.55 -27.57 -10.93
C ARG A 74 36.25 -27.93 -12.23
N PRO A 75 36.26 -27.09 -13.28
CA PRO A 75 37.13 -27.33 -14.41
C PRO A 75 38.55 -26.97 -13.93
N ILE A 76 39.34 -28.01 -13.61
CA ILE A 76 40.69 -27.85 -13.02
C ILE A 76 41.70 -27.33 -14.05
N ALA A 77 41.35 -27.29 -15.35
CA ALA A 77 42.18 -26.66 -16.37
C ALA A 77 41.34 -26.29 -17.60
N VAL A 78 41.54 -25.09 -18.13
CA VAL A 78 41.17 -24.77 -19.52
C VAL A 78 42.45 -24.90 -20.34
N VAL A 79 42.47 -25.84 -21.28
CA VAL A 79 43.62 -26.00 -22.19
C VAL A 79 43.45 -24.96 -23.30
N LEU A 80 44.25 -23.91 -23.28
CA LEU A 80 44.26 -22.96 -24.38
C LEU A 80 44.73 -23.67 -25.65
N PRO A 81 44.35 -23.20 -26.85
CA PRO A 81 44.83 -23.75 -28.14
C PRO A 81 46.36 -23.84 -28.25
N ASN A 82 47.07 -23.11 -27.39
CA ASN A 82 48.52 -23.03 -27.31
C ASN A 82 49.15 -24.08 -26.36
N GLY A 83 48.38 -25.06 -25.88
CA GLY A 83 48.88 -26.17 -25.04
C GLY A 83 49.28 -25.80 -23.61
N LYS A 84 49.16 -24.54 -23.21
CA LYS A 84 49.35 -24.12 -21.81
C LYS A 84 48.04 -24.29 -21.03
N ALA A 85 48.09 -25.12 -19.98
CA ALA A 85 47.04 -25.20 -18.98
C ALA A 85 47.27 -24.09 -17.95
N GLU A 86 46.33 -23.15 -17.87
CA GLU A 86 46.37 -22.06 -16.88
C GLU A 86 45.32 -22.34 -15.80
N HIS A 87 45.74 -22.29 -14.54
CA HIS A 87 44.86 -22.59 -13.41
C HIS A 87 43.88 -21.44 -13.24
N LEU A 88 42.59 -21.69 -13.43
CA LEU A 88 41.56 -20.70 -13.18
C LEU A 88 41.63 -20.26 -11.70
N PRO A 89 41.78 -18.96 -11.40
CA PRO A 89 41.82 -18.48 -10.03
C PRO A 89 40.49 -18.80 -9.33
N ASP A 90 40.56 -19.18 -8.05
CA ASP A 90 39.40 -19.61 -7.28
C ASP A 90 38.35 -18.48 -7.19
N LEU A 91 37.22 -18.67 -7.87
CA LEU A 91 36.09 -17.73 -7.90
C LEU A 91 35.15 -17.91 -6.69
N ALA A 92 35.36 -18.93 -5.84
CA ALA A 92 34.58 -19.17 -4.64
C ALA A 92 34.48 -17.96 -3.67
N PRO A 93 35.47 -17.07 -3.52
CA PRO A 93 35.37 -15.90 -2.65
C PRO A 93 34.33 -14.88 -3.12
N PHE A 94 34.19 -14.66 -4.42
CA PHE A 94 33.26 -13.66 -5.00
C PHE A 94 31.81 -14.11 -4.98
N LEU A 95 31.63 -15.42 -4.89
CA LEU A 95 30.36 -16.10 -4.79
C LEU A 95 29.85 -16.19 -3.34
N LYS A 96 30.71 -15.91 -2.35
CA LYS A 96 30.38 -15.99 -0.94
C LYS A 96 29.21 -15.07 -0.58
N ALA A 97 28.24 -15.61 0.14
CA ALA A 97 27.06 -14.87 0.59
C ALA A 97 27.46 -13.69 1.49
N SER A 98 27.45 -12.47 0.94
CA SER A 98 27.71 -11.25 1.70
C SER A 98 26.54 -10.92 2.64
N LYS A 99 26.87 -10.65 3.92
CA LYS A 99 25.87 -10.29 4.95
C LYS A 99 25.17 -8.97 4.62
N LEU A 100 25.90 -7.99 4.09
CA LEU A 100 25.37 -6.70 3.62
C LEU A 100 24.28 -6.88 2.57
N ARG A 101 24.52 -7.75 1.59
CA ARG A 101 23.55 -8.06 0.53
C ARG A 101 22.29 -8.73 1.08
N THR A 102 22.43 -9.54 2.13
CA THR A 102 21.29 -10.20 2.79
C THR A 102 20.40 -9.16 3.47
N VAL A 103 20.97 -8.24 4.23
CA VAL A 103 20.24 -7.13 4.87
C VAL A 103 19.57 -6.26 3.82
N ALA A 104 20.27 -5.93 2.72
CA ALA A 104 19.68 -5.16 1.62
C ALA A 104 18.48 -5.88 0.98
N THR A 105 18.54 -7.21 0.79
CA THR A 105 17.45 -7.98 0.18
C THR A 105 16.22 -7.99 1.09
N TYR A 106 16.37 -8.27 2.38
CA TYR A 106 15.23 -8.23 3.31
C TYR A 106 14.71 -6.81 3.55
N GLY A 107 15.60 -5.81 3.54
CA GLY A 107 15.22 -4.41 3.64
C GLY A 107 14.40 -3.94 2.45
N VAL A 108 14.92 -4.10 1.23
CA VAL A 108 14.25 -3.67 0.01
C VAL A 108 12.98 -4.48 -0.26
N CYS A 109 13.04 -5.82 -0.17
CA CYS A 109 11.85 -6.64 -0.38
C CYS A 109 10.82 -6.47 0.74
N GLY A 110 11.24 -6.37 2.01
CA GLY A 110 10.33 -6.20 3.13
C GLY A 110 9.68 -4.81 3.14
N ILE A 111 10.50 -3.76 3.24
CA ILE A 111 10.01 -2.37 3.31
C ILE A 111 9.34 -1.98 1.98
N GLY A 112 9.95 -2.33 0.85
CA GLY A 112 9.38 -2.02 -0.47
C GLY A 112 8.04 -2.69 -0.71
N ALA A 113 7.90 -3.98 -0.38
CA ALA A 113 6.61 -4.67 -0.53
C ALA A 113 5.57 -4.20 0.49
N ALA A 114 5.96 -3.84 1.71
CA ALA A 114 5.06 -3.26 2.70
C ALA A 114 4.51 -1.90 2.25
N VAL A 115 5.38 -1.01 1.73
CA VAL A 115 4.98 0.29 1.18
C VAL A 115 4.05 0.11 -0.02
N LEU A 116 4.41 -0.74 -0.98
CA LEU A 116 3.56 -1.04 -2.13
C LEU A 116 2.22 -1.65 -1.72
N GLY A 117 2.22 -2.61 -0.80
CA GLY A 117 1.00 -3.22 -0.27
C GLY A 117 0.10 -2.21 0.44
N GLY A 118 0.67 -1.30 1.22
CA GLY A 118 -0.07 -0.22 1.88
C GLY A 118 -0.71 0.75 0.89
N LEU A 119 0.00 1.14 -0.17
CA LEU A 119 -0.53 2.00 -1.23
C LEU A 119 -1.67 1.32 -1.99
N VAL A 120 -1.50 0.05 -2.36
CA VAL A 120 -2.57 -0.74 -3.01
C VAL A 120 -3.77 -0.88 -2.08
N GLY A 121 -3.56 -1.13 -0.78
CA GLY A 121 -4.63 -1.18 0.22
C GLY A 121 -5.37 0.15 0.40
N SER A 122 -4.66 1.28 0.36
CA SER A 122 -5.27 2.62 0.38
C SER A 122 -6.10 2.89 -0.88
N LEU A 123 -5.58 2.53 -2.06
CA LEU A 123 -6.29 2.64 -3.34
C LEU A 123 -7.55 1.79 -3.36
N VAL A 124 -7.48 0.56 -2.85
CA VAL A 124 -8.64 -0.33 -2.72
C VAL A 124 -9.67 0.26 -1.77
N GLY A 125 -9.24 0.78 -0.61
CA GLY A 125 -10.13 1.45 0.35
C GLY A 125 -10.85 2.66 -0.25
N MET A 126 -10.11 3.50 -0.98
CA MET A 126 -10.67 4.67 -1.66
C MET A 126 -11.67 4.27 -2.76
N SER A 127 -11.38 3.19 -3.50
CA SER A 127 -12.29 2.65 -4.52
C SER A 127 -13.56 2.01 -3.93
N GLY A 128 -13.47 1.45 -2.71
CA GLY A 128 -14.60 0.91 -1.96
C GLY A 128 -15.58 2.00 -1.54
N GLY A 129 -15.08 3.13 -1.02
CA GLY A 129 -15.89 4.32 -0.76
C GLY A 129 -16.52 4.89 -2.04
N TRP A 130 -15.78 4.85 -3.16
CA TRP A 130 -16.27 5.29 -4.48
C TRP A 130 -17.46 4.46 -4.99
N ARG A 131 -17.55 3.17 -4.63
CA ARG A 131 -18.67 2.28 -5.00
C ARG A 131 -19.91 2.48 -4.12
N GLN A 132 -19.77 2.89 -2.86
CA GLN A 132 -20.92 3.17 -1.99
C GLN A 132 -21.65 4.48 -2.38
N ASP A 133 -20.99 5.35 -3.14
CA ASP A 133 -21.46 6.72 -3.39
C ASP A 133 -22.36 6.89 -4.64
N HIS A 134 -22.95 5.81 -5.16
CA HIS A 134 -23.89 5.88 -6.27
C HIS A 134 -25.11 6.78 -5.97
N GLU A 135 -25.58 6.79 -4.72
CA GLU A 135 -26.69 7.65 -4.30
C GLU A 135 -26.28 9.11 -4.10
N ALA A 136 -25.06 9.36 -3.58
CA ALA A 136 -24.53 10.72 -3.46
C ALA A 136 -24.26 11.33 -4.84
N ARG A 137 -23.74 10.55 -5.80
CA ARG A 137 -23.63 10.96 -7.21
C ARG A 137 -24.97 11.31 -7.82
N ARG A 138 -26.03 10.54 -7.55
CA ARG A 138 -27.40 10.85 -8.00
C ARG A 138 -27.95 12.11 -7.32
N ARG A 139 -27.55 12.41 -6.08
CA ARG A 139 -27.92 13.67 -5.39
C ARG A 139 -27.16 14.87 -5.97
N ALA A 140 -25.85 14.75 -6.18
CA ALA A 140 -25.02 15.77 -6.80
C ALA A 140 -25.46 16.09 -8.23
N ALA A 141 -25.75 15.06 -9.04
CA ALA A 141 -26.26 15.25 -10.40
C ALA A 141 -27.61 15.99 -10.43
N ARG A 142 -28.51 15.67 -9.49
CA ARG A 142 -29.80 16.38 -9.35
C ARG A 142 -29.63 17.83 -8.88
N GLY A 143 -28.67 18.09 -7.97
CA GLY A 143 -28.32 19.44 -7.55
C GLY A 143 -27.76 20.29 -8.70
N LEU A 144 -26.85 19.70 -9.48
CA LEU A 144 -26.26 20.36 -10.65
C LEU A 144 -27.31 20.64 -11.73
N ALA A 145 -28.18 19.66 -12.02
CA ALA A 145 -29.27 19.85 -12.99
C ALA A 145 -30.21 20.99 -12.58
N LYS A 146 -30.52 21.12 -11.28
CA LYS A 146 -31.30 22.24 -10.75
C LYS A 146 -30.58 23.58 -10.87
N PHE A 147 -29.27 23.61 -10.62
CA PHE A 147 -28.44 24.80 -10.78
C PHE A 147 -28.44 25.26 -12.23
N TRP A 148 -28.14 24.38 -13.18
CA TRP A 148 -28.15 24.68 -14.61
C TRP A 148 -29.55 25.09 -15.13
N ALA A 149 -30.61 24.44 -14.65
CA ALA A 149 -31.99 24.81 -14.99
C ALA A 149 -32.44 26.17 -14.40
N LYS A 150 -31.73 26.68 -13.40
CA LYS A 150 -31.93 28.01 -12.83
C LYS A 150 -31.12 29.06 -13.59
N GLU A 151 -29.88 28.71 -13.97
CA GLU A 151 -29.02 29.57 -14.80
C GLU A 151 -29.61 29.78 -16.19
N ALA A 152 -30.15 28.73 -16.83
CA ALA A 152 -30.78 28.81 -18.14
C ALA A 152 -32.14 29.57 -18.16
N ARG A 153 -32.67 29.94 -16.98
CA ARG A 153 -33.90 30.74 -16.84
C ARG A 153 -33.63 32.23 -16.59
N LYS A 154 -32.34 32.60 -16.51
CA LYS A 154 -31.85 33.96 -16.30
C LYS A 154 -31.41 34.55 -17.63
#